data_AF-A0A6C0HEA9-F1
#
_entry.id   AF-A0A6C0HEA9-F1
#
_cell.length_a   1.000
_cell.length_b   1.000
_cell.length_c   1.000
_cell.angle_alpha   90.00
_cell.angle_beta   90.00
_cell.angle_gamma   90.00
#
_symmetry.space_group_name_H-M   'P 1'
#
loop_
_entity.id
_entity.type
_entity.pdbx_description
1 polymer ?
#
loop_
_entity_poly.entity_id
_entity_poly.type
_entity_poly.pdbx_seq_one_letter_code
_entity_poly.pdbx_strand_id
1 'polypeptide(L)'
;MNAPQQKKFKAVLIEDVTADNFTPSQRNNQSKDVMFDYSTPNSVHTLIRQKINNVYDSFVMTKVGQYQDMGIYKALVNSLLAGPSRFIVAIVPNDSTPMGSEKMLSSLRWVSFQTRTTDNIAKEFNGVQVYPQTYSINSQNNISDPVNLIEEKRSHFLYLPENLPIRIEVLKLKEDDSFARKGTVSSALELYQTVLTIEN
;
A
#
# COMPACT_ATOMS: atom_id res chain seq x y z
N MET A 1 37.62 34.76 -16.81
CA MET A 1 36.60 34.69 -15.72
C MET A 1 35.24 34.82 -16.37
N ASN A 2 34.51 33.71 -16.55
CA ASN A 2 33.20 33.69 -17.20
C ASN A 2 32.12 33.54 -16.14
N ALA A 3 31.17 34.48 -16.10
CA ALA A 3 30.01 34.45 -15.23
C ALA A 3 29.03 33.34 -15.66
N PRO A 4 28.34 32.66 -14.73
CA PRO A 4 27.39 31.62 -15.08
C PRO A 4 26.05 32.21 -15.55
N GLN A 5 25.64 31.82 -16.76
CA GLN A 5 24.31 32.12 -17.31
C GLN A 5 23.23 31.36 -16.53
N GLN A 6 22.27 32.10 -15.97
CA GLN A 6 21.06 31.57 -15.37
C GLN A 6 20.13 31.04 -16.46
N LYS A 7 19.84 29.73 -16.45
CA LYS A 7 18.74 29.15 -17.24
C LYS A 7 17.41 29.43 -16.52
N LYS A 8 16.58 30.27 -17.13
CA LYS A 8 15.17 30.48 -16.75
C LYS A 8 14.34 29.28 -17.19
N PHE A 9 13.64 28.63 -16.26
CA PHE A 9 12.62 27.64 -16.57
C PHE A 9 11.28 28.32 -16.86
N LYS A 10 10.67 27.98 -18.00
CA LYS A 10 9.35 28.45 -18.41
C LYS A 10 8.33 27.40 -17.94
N ALA A 11 7.46 27.77 -17.00
CA ALA A 11 6.30 26.97 -16.63
C ALA A 11 5.28 27.01 -17.78
N VAL A 12 4.75 25.85 -18.18
CA VAL A 12 3.64 25.75 -19.12
C VAL A 12 2.40 25.44 -18.30
N LEU A 13 1.55 26.45 -18.10
CA LEU A 13 0.14 26.28 -17.80
C LEU A 13 -0.58 25.93 -19.11
N ILE A 14 -1.43 24.91 -19.08
CA ILE A 14 -2.43 24.68 -20.11
C ILE A 14 -3.78 24.67 -19.41
N GLU A 15 -4.52 25.76 -19.55
CA GLU A 15 -5.97 25.79 -19.43
C GLU A 15 -6.55 26.46 -20.68
N ASP A 16 -7.80 26.10 -20.95
CA ASP A 16 -8.73 26.59 -21.99
C ASP A 16 -8.69 25.91 -23.36
N VAL A 17 -9.56 24.91 -23.51
CA VAL A 17 -10.25 24.65 -24.78
C VAL A 17 -11.74 24.89 -24.57
N THR A 18 -12.24 25.83 -25.37
CA THR A 18 -13.59 26.39 -25.40
C THR A 18 -14.66 25.41 -25.85
N ALA A 19 -15.87 25.62 -25.35
CA ALA A 19 -17.12 25.03 -25.84
C ALA A 19 -17.46 25.56 -27.24
N ASP A 20 -17.76 24.67 -28.18
CA ASP A 20 -19.05 24.60 -28.90
C ASP A 20 -18.99 23.64 -30.10
N ASN A 21 -20.13 22.98 -30.32
CA ASN A 21 -20.51 22.06 -31.40
C ASN A 21 -20.11 20.59 -31.21
N PHE A 22 -21.07 19.76 -30.78
CA PHE A 22 -21.54 18.54 -31.49
C PHE A 22 -22.56 17.77 -30.61
N THR A 23 -23.82 17.70 -31.06
CA THR A 23 -24.84 16.74 -30.61
C THR A 23 -25.00 15.61 -31.65
N PRO A 24 -25.59 14.45 -31.33
CA PRO A 24 -24.91 13.33 -30.67
C PRO A 24 -24.94 12.08 -31.58
N SER A 25 -23.79 11.50 -31.90
CA SER A 25 -23.76 10.16 -32.50
C SER A 25 -23.56 9.12 -31.42
N GLN A 26 -24.49 8.17 -31.38
CA GLN A 26 -24.51 7.06 -30.43
C GLN A 26 -23.20 6.29 -30.48
N ARG A 27 -22.45 6.33 -29.37
CA ARG A 27 -21.50 5.27 -29.02
C ARG A 27 -21.90 4.74 -27.66
N ASN A 28 -22.31 3.48 -27.67
CA ASN A 28 -22.51 2.65 -26.50
C ASN A 28 -21.25 2.67 -25.62
N ASN A 29 -21.22 3.53 -24.63
CA ASN A 29 -20.39 3.34 -23.45
C ASN A 29 -21.20 2.48 -22.48
N GLN A 30 -21.16 1.16 -22.68
CA GLN A 30 -21.26 0.26 -21.55
C GLN A 30 -20.03 0.53 -20.68
N SER A 31 -20.16 1.46 -19.73
CA SER A 31 -19.39 1.40 -18.50
C SER A 31 -19.71 0.04 -17.91
N LYS A 32 -18.85 -0.95 -18.14
CA LYS A 32 -18.85 -2.15 -17.32
C LYS A 32 -18.47 -1.69 -15.92
N ASP A 33 -19.48 -1.38 -15.12
CA ASP A 33 -19.36 -1.51 -13.68
C ASP A 33 -18.93 -2.96 -13.45
N VAL A 34 -17.62 -3.14 -13.26
CA VAL A 34 -17.08 -4.40 -12.78
C VAL A 34 -17.51 -4.48 -11.33
N MET A 35 -18.74 -4.95 -11.12
CA MET A 35 -19.22 -5.47 -9.85
C MET A 35 -18.30 -6.65 -9.53
N PHE A 36 -17.30 -6.41 -8.70
CA PHE A 36 -16.44 -7.46 -8.21
C PHE A 36 -17.24 -8.34 -7.23
N ASP A 37 -17.55 -9.56 -7.65
CA ASP A 37 -18.15 -10.56 -6.79
C ASP A 37 -17.09 -11.16 -5.85
N TYR A 38 -16.93 -10.53 -4.68
CA TYR A 38 -16.02 -10.95 -3.63
C TYR A 38 -16.66 -11.96 -2.64
N SER A 39 -17.80 -12.56 -2.99
CA SER A 39 -18.55 -13.43 -2.07
C SER A 39 -18.10 -14.90 -2.10
N THR A 40 -17.26 -15.31 -3.04
CA THR A 40 -16.73 -16.68 -3.09
C THR A 40 -15.57 -16.88 -2.11
N PRO A 41 -15.66 -17.81 -1.14
CA PRO A 41 -14.60 -18.13 -0.18
C PRO A 41 -13.27 -18.59 -0.79
N ASN A 42 -13.23 -18.86 -2.09
CA ASN A 42 -12.08 -19.40 -2.82
C ASN A 42 -11.44 -18.39 -3.79
N SER A 43 -11.70 -17.08 -3.63
CA SER A 43 -11.00 -16.08 -4.44
C SER A 43 -9.52 -15.97 -4.06
N VAL A 44 -8.66 -15.77 -5.05
CA VAL A 44 -7.23 -15.48 -4.87
C VAL A 44 -7.00 -14.34 -3.86
N HIS A 45 -7.84 -13.31 -3.89
CA HIS A 45 -7.79 -12.20 -2.92
C HIS A 45 -8.01 -12.69 -1.48
N THR A 46 -8.97 -13.58 -1.26
CA THR A 46 -9.24 -14.16 0.05
C THR A 46 -8.03 -14.93 0.57
N LEU A 47 -7.39 -15.73 -0.29
CA LEU A 47 -6.18 -16.49 0.06
C LEU A 47 -5.02 -15.57 0.46
N ILE A 48 -4.75 -14.54 -0.33
CA ILE A 48 -3.67 -13.58 -0.04
C ILE A 48 -3.95 -12.84 1.26
N ARG A 49 -5.18 -12.34 1.44
CA ARG A 49 -5.59 -11.67 2.69
C ARG A 49 -5.40 -12.59 3.88
N GLN A 50 -5.84 -13.84 3.78
CA GLN A 50 -5.64 -14.84 4.84
C GLN A 50 -4.16 -15.05 5.17
N LYS A 51 -3.29 -15.19 4.15
CA LYS A 51 -1.84 -15.31 4.36
C LYS A 51 -1.26 -14.10 5.10
N ILE A 52 -1.64 -12.88 4.72
CA ILE A 52 -1.21 -11.65 5.40
C ILE A 52 -1.77 -11.57 6.82
N ASN A 53 -3.03 -11.94 7.02
CA ASN A 53 -3.65 -11.97 8.35
C ASN A 53 -2.93 -12.95 9.27
N ASN A 54 -2.46 -14.10 8.77
CA ASN A 54 -1.71 -15.06 9.57
C ASN A 54 -0.35 -14.50 10.03
N VAL A 55 0.27 -13.64 9.23
CA VAL A 55 1.50 -12.91 9.61
C VAL A 55 1.17 -11.89 10.71
N TYR A 56 0.15 -11.07 10.50
CA TYR A 56 -0.30 -10.04 11.45
C TYR A 56 -1.49 -10.54 12.28
N ASP A 57 -1.33 -11.72 12.89
CA ASP A 57 -2.43 -12.41 13.57
C ASP A 57 -3.04 -11.54 14.66
N SER A 58 -4.38 -11.46 14.65
CA SER A 58 -5.17 -10.69 15.60
C SER A 58 -4.88 -9.18 15.65
N PHE A 59 -4.25 -8.61 14.61
CA PHE A 59 -4.00 -7.18 14.57
C PHE A 59 -5.32 -6.39 14.47
N VAL A 60 -5.47 -5.42 15.36
CA VAL A 60 -6.55 -4.44 15.37
C VAL A 60 -6.11 -3.21 14.58
N MET A 61 -6.88 -2.86 13.57
CA MET A 61 -6.61 -1.75 12.67
C MET A 61 -7.54 -0.58 13.01
N THR A 62 -6.98 0.62 13.16
CA THR A 62 -7.74 1.83 13.45
C THR A 62 -7.93 2.65 12.17
N LYS A 63 -9.14 3.13 11.88
CA LYS A 63 -9.38 4.04 10.77
C LYS A 63 -8.79 5.41 11.09
N VAL A 64 -7.82 5.84 10.30
CA VAL A 64 -7.08 7.10 10.52
C VAL A 64 -7.23 8.09 9.38
N GLY A 65 -7.90 7.71 8.30
CA GLY A 65 -8.11 8.62 7.18
C GLY A 65 -9.13 8.11 6.19
N GLN A 66 -9.52 9.03 5.32
CA GLN A 66 -10.31 8.78 4.12
C GLN A 66 -9.63 9.54 2.99
N TYR A 67 -9.43 8.89 1.85
CA TYR A 67 -8.96 9.54 0.63
C TYR A 67 -9.86 9.11 -0.52
N GLN A 68 -10.62 10.07 -1.07
CA GLN A 68 -11.68 9.78 -2.04
C GLN A 68 -12.62 8.68 -1.49
N ASP A 69 -12.89 7.65 -2.29
CA ASP A 69 -13.71 6.50 -1.92
C ASP A 69 -12.91 5.40 -1.22
N MET A 70 -11.79 5.70 -0.58
CA MET A 70 -10.94 4.71 0.10
C MET A 70 -10.76 5.04 1.59
N GLY A 71 -11.08 4.05 2.44
CA GLY A 71 -10.78 4.09 3.87
C GLY A 71 -9.33 3.68 4.16
N ILE A 72 -8.66 4.43 5.02
CA ILE A 72 -7.27 4.18 5.41
C ILE A 72 -7.23 3.68 6.85
N TYR A 73 -6.80 2.44 7.01
CA TYR A 73 -6.66 1.77 8.29
C TYR A 73 -5.18 1.56 8.62
N LYS A 74 -4.78 1.81 9.86
CA LYS A 74 -3.40 1.60 10.32
C LYS A 74 -3.34 0.87 11.65
N ALA A 75 -2.26 0.11 11.86
CA ALA A 75 -1.91 -0.46 13.15
C ALA A 75 -0.44 -0.21 13.45
N LEU A 76 -0.16 0.27 14.66
CA LEU A 76 1.19 0.49 15.14
C LEU A 76 1.81 -0.85 15.55
N VAL A 77 3.00 -1.16 15.05
CA VAL A 77 3.70 -2.42 15.31
C VAL A 77 4.82 -2.15 16.30
N ASN A 78 4.84 -2.88 17.40
CA ASN A 78 5.95 -2.80 18.36
C ASN A 78 7.22 -3.36 17.70
N SER A 79 8.27 -2.54 17.67
CA SER A 79 9.59 -2.92 17.17
C SER A 79 10.58 -2.80 18.32
N LEU A 80 11.33 -3.86 18.59
CA LEU A 80 12.38 -3.87 19.62
C LEU A 80 13.65 -3.14 19.20
N LEU A 81 13.74 -2.72 17.93
CA LEU A 81 14.89 -2.00 17.40
C LEU A 81 14.77 -0.50 17.71
N ALA A 82 15.84 0.10 18.19
CA ALA A 82 15.96 1.55 18.34
C ALA A 82 15.89 2.20 16.94
N GLY A 83 14.75 2.78 16.60
CA GLY A 83 14.51 3.35 15.28
C GLY A 83 13.11 3.93 15.13
N PRO A 84 12.77 4.37 13.91
CA PRO A 84 11.45 4.88 13.59
C PRO A 84 10.36 3.84 13.93
N SER A 85 9.21 4.33 14.37
CA SER A 85 8.08 3.46 14.72
C SER A 85 7.52 2.80 13.47
N ARG A 86 7.38 1.47 13.49
CA ARG A 86 6.82 0.70 12.37
C ARG A 86 5.31 0.62 12.47
N PHE A 87 4.62 0.68 11.34
CA PHE A 87 3.18 0.49 11.28
C PHE A 87 2.79 -0.20 9.96
N ILE A 88 1.63 -0.84 9.96
CA ILE A 88 1.02 -1.40 8.76
C ILE A 88 -0.17 -0.54 8.32
N VAL A 89 -0.46 -0.56 7.03
CA VAL A 89 -1.56 0.17 6.40
C VAL A 89 -2.41 -0.79 5.59
N ALA A 90 -3.72 -0.75 5.78
CA ALA A 90 -4.70 -1.42 4.95
C ALA A 90 -5.60 -0.37 4.28
N ILE A 91 -5.67 -0.40 2.96
CA ILE A 91 -6.52 0.51 2.17
C ILE A 91 -7.74 -0.27 1.71
N VAL A 92 -8.93 0.18 2.11
CA VAL A 92 -10.20 -0.53 1.92
C VAL A 92 -11.12 0.32 1.03
N PRO A 93 -11.81 -0.28 0.03
CA PRO A 93 -12.83 0.42 -0.74
C PRO A 93 -13.99 0.88 0.16
N ASN A 94 -14.46 2.10 -0.13
CA ASN A 94 -15.53 2.87 0.50
C ASN A 94 -16.20 2.18 1.69
N ASP A 95 -15.79 2.56 2.89
CA ASP A 95 -16.46 2.14 4.11
C ASP A 95 -16.98 3.35 4.89
N SER A 96 -18.25 3.29 5.31
CA SER A 96 -18.92 4.35 6.06
C SER A 96 -18.49 4.39 7.54
N THR A 97 -17.41 3.69 7.89
CA THR A 97 -16.95 3.58 9.27
C THR A 97 -16.34 4.92 9.71
N PRO A 98 -16.66 5.41 10.92
CA PRO A 98 -16.09 6.67 11.41
C PRO A 98 -14.57 6.58 11.67
N MET A 99 -13.91 7.73 11.66
CA MET A 99 -12.52 7.88 12.08
C MET A 99 -12.33 7.43 13.54
N GLY A 100 -11.20 6.80 13.85
CA GLY A 100 -10.91 6.23 15.17
C GLY A 100 -11.57 4.87 15.42
N SER A 101 -12.42 4.38 14.52
CA SER A 101 -13.00 3.04 14.63
C SER A 101 -11.95 1.95 14.51
N GLU A 102 -12.14 0.87 15.25
CA GLU A 102 -11.26 -0.30 15.26
C GLU A 102 -11.93 -1.50 14.59
N LYS A 103 -11.16 -2.22 13.79
CA LYS A 103 -11.57 -3.48 13.14
C LYS A 103 -10.40 -4.44 13.11
N MET A 104 -10.65 -5.74 13.26
CA MET A 104 -9.60 -6.73 13.03
C MET A 104 -9.13 -6.69 11.58
N LEU A 105 -7.83 -6.80 11.32
CA LEU A 105 -7.27 -6.87 9.97
C LEU A 105 -7.96 -7.96 9.13
N SER A 106 -8.27 -9.09 9.76
CA SER A 106 -8.98 -10.21 9.14
C SER A 106 -10.39 -9.90 8.65
N SER A 107 -11.03 -8.87 9.23
CA SER A 107 -12.36 -8.41 8.81
C SER A 107 -12.30 -7.37 7.68
N LEU A 108 -11.12 -6.80 7.39
CA LEU A 108 -10.94 -5.78 6.38
C LEU A 108 -10.75 -6.40 4.99
N ARG A 109 -11.56 -5.95 4.04
CA ARG A 109 -11.44 -6.32 2.62
C ARG A 109 -10.53 -5.35 1.87
N TRP A 110 -9.28 -5.26 2.30
CA TRP A 110 -8.32 -4.32 1.72
C TRP A 110 -7.94 -4.68 0.28
N VAL A 111 -7.61 -3.66 -0.52
CA VAL A 111 -7.11 -3.80 -1.91
C VAL A 111 -5.62 -3.49 -2.03
N SER A 112 -5.07 -2.75 -1.06
CA SER A 112 -3.63 -2.51 -0.95
C SER A 112 -3.21 -2.64 0.52
N PHE A 113 -2.06 -3.26 0.74
CA PHE A 113 -1.47 -3.46 2.04
C PHE A 113 -0.05 -2.88 2.04
N GLN A 114 0.34 -2.22 3.13
CA GLN A 114 1.66 -1.58 3.21
C GLN A 114 2.31 -1.77 4.57
N THR A 115 3.63 -1.75 4.58
CA THR A 115 4.45 -1.59 5.77
C THR A 115 5.24 -0.30 5.67
N ARG A 116 5.26 0.48 6.75
CA ARG A 116 5.81 1.83 6.76
C ARG A 116 6.50 2.11 8.09
N THR A 117 7.27 3.19 8.12
CA THR A 117 7.87 3.70 9.35
C THR A 117 7.67 5.20 9.49
N THR A 118 7.58 5.70 10.72
CA THR A 118 7.43 7.13 11.02
C THR A 118 8.19 7.52 12.28
N ASP A 119 8.72 8.74 12.29
CA ASP A 119 9.27 9.38 13.49
C ASP A 119 8.22 10.23 14.23
N ASN A 120 7.02 10.38 13.65
CA ASN A 120 5.95 11.21 14.21
C ASN A 120 4.60 10.49 14.12
N ILE A 121 4.31 9.67 15.14
CA ILE A 121 3.07 8.89 15.25
C ILE A 121 1.84 9.82 15.25
N ALA A 122 1.88 10.93 15.99
CA ALA A 122 0.72 11.83 16.10
C ALA A 122 0.30 12.40 14.72
N LYS A 123 1.27 12.80 13.90
CA LYS A 123 1.01 13.25 12.53
C LYS A 123 0.54 12.11 11.63
N GLU A 124 1.21 10.96 11.70
CA GLU A 124 0.92 9.82 10.83
C GLU A 124 -0.48 9.22 11.06
N PHE A 125 -0.98 9.30 12.30
CA PHE A 125 -2.29 8.78 12.71
C PHE A 125 -3.35 9.89 12.82
N ASN A 126 -3.09 11.09 12.30
CA ASN A 126 -4.04 12.23 12.32
C ASN A 126 -4.58 12.54 13.72
N GLY A 127 -3.73 12.43 14.74
CA GLY A 127 -4.09 12.67 16.15
C GLY A 127 -4.94 11.57 16.79
N VAL A 128 -5.30 10.51 16.05
CA VAL A 128 -5.99 9.35 16.61
C VAL A 128 -5.02 8.59 17.51
N GLN A 129 -5.45 8.32 18.74
CA GLN A 129 -4.68 7.50 19.66
C GLN A 129 -4.68 6.05 19.19
N VAL A 130 -3.48 5.46 19.10
CA VAL A 130 -3.28 4.06 18.76
C VAL A 130 -2.28 3.44 19.72
N TYR A 131 -2.47 2.16 20.02
CA TYR A 131 -1.58 1.42 20.90
C TYR A 131 -0.68 0.47 20.08
N PRO A 132 0.62 0.38 20.40
CA PRO A 132 1.51 -0.58 19.76
C PRO A 132 1.03 -2.01 19.99
N GLN A 133 1.04 -2.82 18.93
CA GLN A 133 0.70 -4.23 18.99
C GLN A 133 1.95 -5.09 18.83
N THR A 134 2.02 -6.16 19.63
CA THR A 134 3.17 -7.07 19.60
C THR A 134 3.08 -7.97 18.39
N TYR A 135 4.08 -7.85 17.53
CA TYR A 135 4.33 -8.82 16.47
C TYR A 135 5.04 -10.04 17.07
N SER A 136 4.44 -11.23 16.90
CA SER A 136 5.09 -12.49 17.27
C SER A 136 5.51 -13.20 15.98
N ILE A 137 6.81 -13.38 15.78
CA ILE A 137 7.32 -14.16 14.65
C ILE A 137 6.88 -15.62 14.86
N ASN A 138 5.81 -16.04 14.17
CA ASN A 138 5.42 -17.43 14.13
C ASN A 138 5.97 -18.06 12.85
N SER A 139 6.98 -18.93 13.00
CA SER A 139 7.62 -19.64 11.89
C SER A 139 6.64 -20.50 11.07
N GLN A 140 5.49 -20.88 11.63
CA GLN A 140 4.44 -21.62 10.95
C GLN A 140 3.54 -20.75 10.06
N ASN A 141 3.45 -19.44 10.32
CA ASN A 141 2.56 -18.51 9.62
C ASN A 141 3.30 -17.62 8.61
N ASN A 142 4.53 -17.99 8.25
CA ASN A 142 5.39 -17.18 7.41
C ASN A 142 5.01 -17.32 5.91
N ILE A 143 4.93 -16.21 5.18
CA ILE A 143 4.76 -16.21 3.73
C ILE A 143 6.14 -16.38 3.07
N SER A 144 6.60 -17.63 3.01
CA SER A 144 7.90 -17.99 2.46
C SER A 144 7.97 -18.01 0.92
N ASP A 145 6.96 -17.48 0.22
CA ASP A 145 6.95 -17.47 -1.24
C ASP A 145 8.18 -16.68 -1.74
N PRO A 146 9.06 -17.30 -2.55
CA PRO A 146 10.24 -16.62 -3.06
C PRO A 146 9.85 -15.44 -3.94
N VAL A 147 10.64 -14.37 -3.87
CA VAL A 147 10.47 -13.18 -4.72
C VAL A 147 11.74 -12.89 -5.49
N ASN A 148 11.57 -12.47 -6.74
CA ASN A 148 12.67 -12.10 -7.62
C ASN A 148 12.51 -10.62 -8.04
N LEU A 149 13.62 -9.87 -7.99
CA LEU A 149 13.67 -8.50 -8.48
C LEU A 149 13.47 -8.50 -10.00
N ILE A 150 12.46 -7.77 -10.46
CA ILE A 150 12.16 -7.64 -11.90
C ILE A 150 12.53 -6.26 -12.46
N GLU A 151 12.44 -5.22 -11.63
CA GLU A 151 12.70 -3.86 -12.08
C GLU A 151 13.23 -3.01 -10.92
N GLU A 152 14.22 -2.16 -11.20
CA GLU A 152 14.67 -1.13 -10.28
C GLU A 152 14.25 0.24 -10.81
N LYS A 153 13.57 1.02 -9.97
CA LYS A 153 13.18 2.39 -10.26
C LYS A 153 13.88 3.36 -9.31
N ARG A 154 13.72 4.65 -9.60
CA ARG A 154 14.27 5.72 -8.77
C ARG A 154 13.73 5.71 -7.34
N SER A 155 12.47 5.36 -7.13
CA SER A 155 11.81 5.43 -5.82
C SER A 155 11.59 4.07 -5.16
N HIS A 156 11.72 2.98 -5.89
CA HIS A 156 11.42 1.64 -5.39
C HIS A 156 12.02 0.54 -6.27
N PHE A 157 12.01 -0.66 -5.73
CA PHE A 157 12.34 -1.91 -6.40
C PHE A 157 11.07 -2.73 -6.55
N LEU A 158 10.89 -3.31 -7.72
CA LEU A 158 9.74 -4.13 -8.06
C LEU A 158 10.09 -5.60 -8.00
N TYR A 159 9.34 -6.35 -7.20
CA TYR A 159 9.49 -7.78 -7.01
C TYR A 159 8.22 -8.50 -7.41
N LEU A 160 8.40 -9.66 -8.03
CA LEU A 160 7.32 -10.59 -8.35
C LEU A 160 7.55 -11.90 -7.58
N PRO A 161 6.58 -12.34 -6.76
CA PRO A 161 6.62 -13.66 -6.16
C PRO A 161 6.39 -14.77 -7.19
N GLU A 162 6.87 -15.97 -6.87
CA GLU A 162 6.79 -17.11 -7.80
C GLU A 162 5.40 -17.74 -7.83
N ASN A 163 4.67 -17.77 -6.71
CA ASN A 163 3.42 -18.52 -6.61
C ASN A 163 2.20 -17.65 -6.24
N LEU A 164 2.41 -16.43 -5.77
CA LEU A 164 1.33 -15.52 -5.40
C LEU A 164 1.13 -14.44 -6.47
N PRO A 165 -0.13 -14.22 -6.93
CA PRO A 165 -0.46 -13.17 -7.89
C PRO A 165 -0.56 -11.82 -7.17
N ILE A 166 0.58 -11.38 -6.66
CA ILE A 166 0.76 -10.09 -6.01
C ILE A 166 1.99 -9.41 -6.59
N ARG A 167 2.02 -8.09 -6.48
CA ARG A 167 3.17 -7.27 -6.79
C ARG A 167 3.69 -6.64 -5.52
N ILE A 168 5.01 -6.64 -5.37
CA ILE A 168 5.70 -6.11 -4.18
C ILE A 168 6.60 -4.97 -4.63
N GLU A 169 6.36 -3.79 -4.08
CA GLU A 169 7.18 -2.61 -4.27
C GLU A 169 7.92 -2.32 -2.96
N VAL A 170 9.25 -2.49 -2.95
CA VAL A 170 10.11 -2.14 -1.82
C VAL A 170 10.63 -0.73 -2.03
N LEU A 171 10.35 0.16 -1.08
CA LEU A 171 10.60 1.59 -1.24
C LEU A 171 12.04 1.96 -0.88
N LYS A 172 12.65 2.82 -1.70
CA LYS A 172 13.93 3.45 -1.40
C LYS A 172 13.74 4.53 -0.35
N LEU A 173 14.52 4.47 0.73
CA LEU A 173 14.59 5.52 1.75
C LEU A 173 15.70 6.52 1.43
N LYS A 174 16.75 6.04 0.75
CA LYS A 174 17.86 6.82 0.23
C LYS A 174 18.12 6.47 -1.24
N GLU A 175 18.77 7.38 -1.97
CA GLU A 175 19.03 7.22 -3.40
C GLU A 175 19.98 6.06 -3.70
N ASP A 176 20.91 5.78 -2.78
CA ASP A 176 21.92 4.74 -2.84
C ASP A 176 21.50 3.42 -2.16
N ASP A 177 20.24 3.31 -1.72
CA ASP A 177 19.74 2.05 -1.16
C ASP A 177 19.80 0.94 -2.21
N SER A 178 20.41 -0.17 -1.83
CA SER A 178 20.44 -1.40 -2.60
C SER A 178 19.78 -2.52 -1.82
N PHE A 179 19.03 -3.35 -2.53
CA PHE A 179 18.29 -4.47 -1.94
C PHE A 179 18.68 -5.76 -2.66
N ALA A 180 18.50 -6.88 -1.97
CA ALA A 180 18.84 -8.19 -2.52
C ALA A 180 18.01 -8.49 -3.79
N ARG A 181 18.63 -9.13 -4.80
CA ARG A 181 17.92 -9.53 -6.03
C ARG A 181 16.88 -10.62 -5.80
N LYS A 182 16.98 -11.33 -4.66
CA LYS A 182 16.07 -12.41 -4.24
C LYS A 182 15.73 -12.26 -2.76
N GLY A 183 14.57 -12.75 -2.37
CA GLY A 183 14.12 -12.79 -0.99
C GLY A 183 12.84 -13.62 -0.85
N THR A 184 12.06 -13.32 0.18
CA THR A 184 10.71 -13.86 0.38
C THR A 184 9.71 -12.74 0.59
N VAL A 185 8.43 -13.00 0.37
CA VAL A 185 7.34 -12.05 0.66
C VAL A 185 7.43 -11.54 2.10
N SER A 186 7.63 -12.42 3.07
CA SER A 186 7.77 -12.02 4.46
C SER A 186 8.98 -11.13 4.73
N SER A 187 10.14 -11.44 4.14
CA SER A 187 11.31 -10.56 4.31
C SER A 187 11.04 -9.14 3.79
N ALA A 188 10.27 -9.00 2.70
CA ALA A 188 9.85 -7.69 2.21
C ALA A 188 8.91 -6.98 3.19
N LEU A 189 7.94 -7.70 3.76
CA LEU A 189 6.96 -7.16 4.71
C LEU A 189 7.54 -6.87 6.10
N GLU A 190 8.63 -7.53 6.50
CA GLU A 190 9.23 -7.37 7.83
C GLU A 190 10.39 -6.37 7.84
N LEU A 191 11.27 -6.42 6.84
CA LEU A 191 12.53 -5.67 6.87
C LEU A 191 12.39 -4.29 6.22
N TYR A 192 11.48 -4.14 5.26
CA TYR A 192 11.44 -2.95 4.42
C TYR A 192 10.10 -2.22 4.50
N GLN A 193 10.10 -0.97 4.01
CA GLN A 193 8.86 -0.28 3.70
C GLN A 193 8.36 -0.79 2.35
N THR A 194 7.17 -1.39 2.36
CA THR A 194 6.70 -2.20 1.25
C THR A 194 5.26 -1.82 0.91
N VAL A 195 4.94 -1.81 -0.39
CA VAL A 195 3.56 -1.77 -0.90
C VAL A 195 3.28 -3.12 -1.57
N LEU A 196 2.23 -3.79 -1.11
CA LEU A 196 1.71 -5.02 -1.68
C LEU A 196 0.38 -4.73 -2.37
N THR A 197 0.30 -5.11 -3.63
CA THR A 197 -0.91 -4.99 -4.47
C THR A 197 -1.28 -6.37 -5.00
N ILE A 198 -2.57 -6.71 -4.99
CA ILE A 198 -3.07 -7.96 -5.58
C ILE A 198 -3.27 -7.72 -7.08
N GLU A 199 -2.71 -8.58 -7.92
CA GLU A 199 -2.86 -8.51 -9.38
C GLU A 199 -4.16 -9.21 -9.81
N ASN A 200 -4.81 -8.69 -10.86
CA ASN A 200 -6.08 -9.20 -11.40
C ASN A 200 -5.87 -10.27 -12.47
#